data_AF-A0A0R3SIC0-F1
#
_entry.id   AF-A0A0R3SIC0-F1
#
_cell.length_a   1.000
_cell.length_b   1.000
_cell.length_c   1.000
_cell.angle_alpha   90.00
_cell.angle_beta   90.00
_cell.angle_gamma   90.00
#
_symmetry.space_group_name_H-M   'P 1'
#
loop_
_entity.id
_entity.type
_entity.pdbx_description
1 polymer ?
#
loop_
_entity_poly.entity_id
_entity_poly.type
_entity_poly.pdbx_seq_one_letter_code
_entity_poly.pdbx_strand_id
1 'polypeptide(L)'
;MQVASDLRVGVNHLALDEERLRQEQFLQGLVDLQHRILENEKLKERYGDEIEDLKNGIRLNADVLSYLKSITKLEGPFTELTNKIAQAAVAASSPNIAPQTVFANKALTENVNNCWEYIAQLSAITQIHLRDAASYHQFHHMANEIDAHIDKVIGLAEMKMLLFDPQGTVDEAVLLAQELESDHVELARTWEQTCQLTEMARHLKSVQNRLARVVSGRTVDTPSTMAQKIVMVKALINLSGPDFAIRKGEEMILMNNENPNFWRVKTTFGEREVPSLMFSTMGQNQEEVFKANR
;
A
#
# COMPACT_ATOMS: atom_id res chain seq x y z
N MET A 1 -17.64 -17.37 20.86
CA MET A 1 -17.41 -15.91 20.92
C MET A 1 -16.01 -15.49 20.45
N GLN A 2 -14.95 -16.24 20.75
CA GLN A 2 -13.55 -15.84 20.44
C GLN A 2 -13.06 -16.04 18.98
N VAL A 3 -13.74 -16.85 18.16
CA VAL A 3 -13.23 -17.27 16.83
C VAL A 3 -13.48 -16.23 15.74
N ALA A 4 -14.54 -15.43 15.84
CA ALA A 4 -14.80 -14.32 14.91
C ALA A 4 -13.93 -13.09 15.21
N SER A 5 -13.48 -12.92 16.47
CA SER A 5 -12.65 -11.80 16.91
C SER A 5 -11.13 -12.05 16.79
N ASP A 6 -10.67 -13.30 16.93
CA ASP A 6 -9.25 -13.66 16.81
C ASP A 6 -8.90 -14.01 15.34
N LEU A 7 -8.91 -13.01 14.46
CA LEU A 7 -8.32 -13.17 13.14
C LEU A 7 -6.79 -13.32 13.29
N ARG A 8 -6.29 -14.56 13.22
CA ARG A 8 -4.84 -14.84 13.29
C ARG A 8 -4.24 -14.80 11.91
N VAL A 9 -3.81 -13.60 11.52
CA VAL A 9 -3.24 -13.37 10.20
C VAL A 9 -1.74 -13.65 10.20
N GLY A 10 -1.29 -14.58 9.36
CA GLY A 10 0.13 -14.65 8.99
C GLY A 10 0.51 -13.59 7.95
N VAL A 11 1.80 -13.37 7.75
CA VAL A 11 2.28 -12.24 6.92
C VAL A 11 2.42 -12.55 5.42
N ASN A 12 2.27 -13.81 5.02
CA ASN A 12 2.51 -14.25 3.64
C ASN A 12 1.25 -14.79 2.95
N HIS A 13 1.31 -14.91 1.63
CA HIS A 13 0.17 -15.34 0.80
C HIS A 13 -0.39 -16.71 1.23
N LEU A 14 0.47 -17.67 1.59
CA LEU A 14 0.04 -19.01 2.01
C LEU A 14 -0.73 -18.97 3.34
N ALA A 15 -0.21 -18.26 4.34
CA ALA A 15 -0.86 -18.15 5.64
C ALA A 15 -2.21 -17.44 5.55
N LEU A 16 -2.34 -16.43 4.69
CA LEU A 16 -3.62 -15.77 4.40
C LEU A 16 -4.62 -16.73 3.75
N ASP A 17 -4.16 -17.55 2.79
CA ASP A 17 -5.02 -18.54 2.13
C ASP A 17 -5.43 -19.69 3.07
N GLU A 18 -4.56 -20.11 3.97
CA GLU A 18 -4.88 -21.08 5.03
C GLU A 18 -5.96 -20.55 5.98
N GLU A 19 -5.82 -19.31 6.45
CA GLU A 19 -6.83 -18.69 7.32
C GLU A 19 -8.14 -18.46 6.55
N ARG A 20 -8.11 -18.09 5.27
CA ARG A 20 -9.31 -17.99 4.43
C ARG A 20 -10.05 -19.32 4.34
N LEU A 21 -9.34 -20.42 4.05
CA LEU A 21 -9.93 -21.76 4.00
C LEU A 21 -10.53 -22.17 5.34
N ARG A 22 -9.88 -21.81 6.45
CA ARG A 22 -10.39 -22.06 7.80
C ARG A 22 -11.69 -21.30 8.05
N GLN A 23 -11.76 -20.01 7.72
CA GLN A 23 -12.95 -19.18 7.86
C GLN A 23 -14.11 -19.72 6.99
N GLU A 24 -13.84 -20.18 5.77
CA GLU A 24 -14.84 -20.81 4.89
C GLU A 24 -15.40 -22.12 5.49
N GLN A 25 -14.56 -22.96 6.07
CA GLN A 25 -14.99 -24.17 6.76
C GLN A 25 -15.88 -23.85 7.97
N PHE A 26 -15.53 -22.83 8.76
CA PHE A 26 -16.36 -22.36 9.87
C PHE A 26 -17.70 -21.82 9.40
N LEU A 27 -17.73 -21.06 8.31
CA LEU A 27 -18.98 -20.55 7.74
C LEU A 27 -19.89 -21.69 7.31
N GLN A 28 -19.35 -22.72 6.65
CA GLN A 28 -20.13 -23.88 6.24
C GLN A 28 -20.73 -24.59 7.45
N GLY A 29 -19.95 -24.81 8.51
CA GLY A 29 -20.45 -25.41 9.75
C GLY A 29 -21.53 -24.57 10.43
N LEU A 30 -21.44 -23.24 10.35
CA LEU A 30 -22.46 -22.32 10.87
C LEU A 30 -23.76 -22.36 10.06
N VAL A 31 -23.69 -22.50 8.73
CA VAL A 31 -24.87 -22.67 7.87
C VAL A 31 -25.62 -23.95 8.23
N ASP A 32 -24.89 -25.05 8.43
CA ASP A 32 -25.49 -26.32 8.84
C ASP A 32 -26.14 -26.23 10.24
N LEU A 33 -25.50 -25.51 11.17
CA LEU A 33 -26.03 -25.26 12.50
C LEU A 33 -27.27 -24.34 12.45
N GLN A 34 -27.25 -23.32 11.61
CA GLN A 34 -28.39 -22.41 11.38
C GLN A 34 -29.62 -23.19 10.90
N HIS A 35 -29.46 -24.14 9.98
CA HIS A 35 -30.56 -24.96 9.49
C HIS A 35 -31.25 -25.73 10.63
N ARG A 36 -30.47 -26.29 11.56
CA ARG A 36 -30.96 -27.02 12.74
C ARG A 36 -31.61 -26.12 13.78
N ILE A 37 -31.16 -24.87 13.90
CA ILE A 37 -31.72 -23.87 14.82
C ILE A 37 -33.05 -23.32 14.27
N LEU A 38 -33.14 -23.08 12.96
CA LEU A 38 -34.36 -22.58 12.31
C LEU A 38 -35.54 -23.56 12.39
N GLU A 39 -35.26 -24.86 12.49
CA GLU A 39 -36.27 -25.91 12.70
C GLU A 39 -36.86 -25.93 14.12
N ASN A 40 -36.31 -25.15 15.06
CA ASN A 40 -36.77 -25.09 16.44
C ASN A 40 -36.93 -23.63 16.91
N GLU A 41 -38.17 -23.16 17.01
CA GLU A 41 -38.49 -21.78 17.39
C GLU A 41 -37.86 -21.34 18.72
N LYS A 42 -37.72 -22.24 19.72
CA LYS A 42 -37.06 -21.90 20.99
C LYS A 42 -35.55 -21.70 20.86
N LEU A 43 -34.91 -22.41 19.93
CA LEU A 43 -33.47 -22.23 19.67
C LEU A 43 -33.24 -21.01 18.80
N LYS A 44 -34.12 -20.75 17.83
CA LYS A 44 -34.09 -19.57 16.99
C LYS A 44 -34.23 -18.28 17.79
N GLU A 45 -35.20 -18.21 18.70
CA GLU A 45 -35.39 -17.05 19.59
C GLU A 45 -34.17 -16.84 20.52
N ARG A 46 -33.45 -17.91 20.85
CA ARG A 46 -32.32 -17.85 21.78
C ARG A 46 -30.96 -17.58 21.13
N TYR A 47 -30.73 -18.07 19.91
CA TYR A 47 -29.41 -18.08 19.27
C TYR A 47 -29.41 -17.53 17.84
N GLY A 48 -30.56 -17.08 17.31
CA GLY A 48 -30.69 -16.58 15.94
C GLY A 48 -29.78 -15.40 15.66
N ASP A 49 -29.79 -14.40 16.55
CA ASP A 49 -28.97 -13.19 16.42
C ASP A 49 -27.48 -13.51 16.55
N GLU A 50 -27.09 -14.36 17.51
CA GLU A 50 -25.69 -14.77 17.69
C GLU A 50 -25.12 -15.47 16.44
N ILE A 51 -25.93 -16.29 15.74
CA ILE A 51 -25.52 -16.95 14.50
C ILE A 51 -25.33 -15.94 13.39
N GLU A 52 -26.23 -14.97 13.25
CA GLU A 52 -26.13 -13.98 12.19
C GLU A 52 -24.94 -13.03 12.43
N ASP A 53 -24.70 -12.65 13.68
CA ASP A 53 -23.50 -11.90 14.08
C ASP A 53 -22.21 -12.64 13.75
N LEU A 54 -22.15 -13.95 14.05
CA LEU A 54 -20.99 -14.79 13.69
C LEU A 54 -20.79 -14.86 12.17
N LYS A 55 -21.86 -14.99 11.38
CA LYS A 55 -21.79 -14.98 9.92
C LYS A 55 -21.27 -13.65 9.39
N ASN A 56 -21.76 -12.54 9.94
CA ASN A 56 -21.31 -11.20 9.55
C ASN A 56 -19.83 -10.99 9.91
N GLY A 57 -19.39 -11.46 11.09
CA GLY A 57 -17.99 -11.44 11.49
C GLY A 57 -17.08 -12.25 10.54
N ILE A 58 -17.51 -13.45 10.14
CA ILE A 58 -16.73 -14.28 9.20
C ILE A 58 -16.65 -13.65 7.80
N ARG A 59 -17.74 -13.02 7.33
CA ARG A 59 -17.74 -12.27 6.06
C ARG A 59 -16.75 -11.11 6.11
N LEU A 60 -16.78 -10.32 7.19
CA LEU A 60 -15.82 -9.25 7.41
C LEU A 60 -14.38 -9.77 7.44
N ASN A 61 -14.13 -10.90 8.11
CA ASN A 61 -12.82 -11.55 8.12
C ASN A 61 -12.35 -11.94 6.70
N ALA A 62 -13.25 -12.45 5.86
CA ALA A 62 -12.93 -12.75 4.46
C ALA A 62 -12.55 -11.48 3.66
N ASP A 63 -13.24 -10.37 3.89
CA ASP A 63 -12.91 -9.08 3.26
C ASP A 63 -11.54 -8.55 3.72
N VAL A 64 -11.23 -8.66 5.02
CA VAL A 64 -9.92 -8.32 5.58
C VAL A 64 -8.81 -9.17 4.95
N LEU A 65 -9.00 -10.48 4.84
CA LEU A 65 -8.02 -11.37 4.21
C LEU A 65 -7.82 -11.03 2.73
N SER A 66 -8.88 -10.69 2.01
CA SER A 66 -8.82 -10.24 0.62
C SER A 66 -8.04 -8.94 0.47
N TYR A 67 -8.27 -7.99 1.37
CA TYR A 67 -7.52 -6.73 1.43
C TYR A 67 -6.02 -6.98 1.67
N LEU A 68 -5.65 -7.79 2.66
CA LEU A 68 -4.24 -8.12 2.95
C LEU A 68 -3.57 -8.89 1.80
N LYS A 69 -4.34 -9.75 1.10
CA LYS A 69 -3.86 -10.48 -0.08
C LYS A 69 -3.44 -9.56 -1.22
N SER A 70 -3.97 -8.33 -1.28
CA SER A 70 -3.54 -7.34 -2.28
C SER A 70 -2.04 -6.98 -2.15
N ILE A 71 -1.50 -7.03 -0.93
CA ILE A 71 -0.09 -6.74 -0.62
C ILE A 71 0.78 -7.99 -0.87
N THR A 72 0.37 -9.14 -0.35
CA THR A 72 1.18 -10.38 -0.43
C THR A 72 1.26 -10.96 -1.85
N LYS A 73 0.38 -10.56 -2.76
CA LYS A 73 0.52 -10.85 -4.21
C LYS A 73 1.87 -10.41 -4.80
N LEU A 74 2.57 -9.47 -4.17
CA LEU A 74 3.91 -9.06 -4.59
C LEU A 74 4.98 -10.17 -4.41
N GLU A 75 4.73 -11.20 -3.62
CA GLU A 75 5.62 -12.37 -3.45
C GLU A 75 5.91 -13.07 -4.79
N GLY A 76 4.91 -13.12 -5.69
CA GLY A 76 5.04 -13.74 -7.01
C GLY A 76 6.14 -13.09 -7.86
N PRO A 77 6.06 -11.77 -8.14
CA PRO A 77 7.12 -11.03 -8.83
C PRO A 77 8.52 -11.18 -8.21
N PHE A 78 8.66 -11.19 -6.89
CA PHE A 78 9.96 -11.41 -6.23
C PHE A 78 10.50 -12.83 -6.48
N THR A 79 9.63 -13.83 -6.44
CA THR A 79 9.99 -15.22 -6.76
C THR A 79 10.41 -15.36 -8.22
N GLU A 80 9.66 -14.75 -9.14
CA GLU A 80 9.99 -14.74 -10.57
C GLU A 80 11.34 -14.06 -10.84
N LEU A 81 11.58 -12.91 -10.22
CA LEU A 81 12.85 -12.20 -10.32
C LEU A 81 14.01 -13.06 -9.81
N THR A 82 13.84 -13.72 -8.67
CA THR A 82 14.86 -14.61 -8.08
C THR A 82 15.22 -15.75 -9.04
N ASN A 83 14.21 -16.38 -9.65
CA ASN A 83 14.41 -17.43 -10.66
C ASN A 83 15.12 -16.90 -11.91
N LYS A 84 14.74 -15.72 -12.40
CA LYS A 84 15.41 -15.07 -13.56
C LYS A 84 16.87 -14.73 -13.28
N ILE A 85 17.19 -14.25 -12.08
CA ILE A 85 18.57 -13.97 -11.66
C ILE A 85 19.40 -15.27 -11.67
N ALA A 86 18.86 -16.35 -11.09
CA ALA A 86 19.54 -17.65 -11.06
C ALA A 86 19.75 -18.20 -12.49
N GLN A 87 18.73 -18.14 -13.34
CA GLN A 87 18.82 -18.56 -14.73
C GLN A 87 19.88 -17.77 -15.50
N ALA A 88 19.92 -16.44 -15.34
CA ALA A 88 20.91 -15.59 -15.98
C ALA A 88 22.34 -15.93 -15.53
N ALA A 89 22.54 -16.17 -14.23
CA ALA A 89 23.84 -16.57 -13.69
C ALA A 89 24.32 -17.92 -14.27
N VAL A 90 23.44 -18.93 -14.29
CA VAL A 90 23.76 -20.24 -14.87
C VAL A 90 24.03 -20.12 -16.37
N ALA A 91 23.19 -19.42 -17.12
CA ALA A 91 23.37 -19.22 -18.56
C ALA A 91 24.70 -18.50 -18.89
N ALA A 92 25.05 -17.46 -18.13
CA ALA A 92 26.29 -16.72 -18.29
C ALA A 92 27.55 -17.53 -17.92
N SER A 93 27.41 -18.55 -17.06
CA SER A 93 28.52 -19.44 -16.67
C SER A 93 28.84 -20.53 -17.71
N SER A 94 28.00 -20.70 -18.73
CA SER A 94 28.19 -21.75 -19.73
C SER A 94 29.50 -21.56 -20.50
N PRO A 95 30.37 -22.58 -20.61
CA PRO A 95 31.68 -22.45 -21.26
C PRO A 95 31.60 -22.12 -22.75
N ASN A 96 30.45 -22.35 -23.37
CA ASN A 96 30.21 -22.12 -24.80
C ASN A 96 29.42 -20.84 -25.08
N ILE A 97 29.16 -19.99 -24.08
CA ILE A 97 28.38 -18.77 -24.26
C ILE A 97 29.10 -17.71 -25.11
N ALA A 98 30.43 -17.77 -25.15
CA ALA A 98 31.25 -16.84 -25.89
C ALA A 98 32.51 -17.53 -26.46
N PRO A 99 33.11 -17.00 -27.55
CA PRO A 99 34.39 -17.47 -28.05
C PRO A 99 35.52 -17.29 -27.03
N GLN A 100 36.54 -18.16 -27.09
CA GLN A 100 37.70 -18.10 -26.18
C GLN A 100 38.46 -16.76 -26.22
N THR A 101 38.41 -16.05 -27.34
CA THR A 101 38.98 -14.70 -27.49
C THR A 101 38.32 -13.67 -26.57
N VAL A 102 37.05 -13.84 -26.23
CA VAL A 102 36.34 -12.98 -25.26
C VAL A 102 36.89 -13.23 -23.87
N PHE A 103 37.05 -14.49 -23.46
CA PHE A 103 37.62 -14.85 -22.16
C PHE A 103 39.11 -14.47 -22.02
N ALA A 104 39.83 -14.29 -23.13
CA ALA A 104 41.19 -13.77 -23.13
C ALA A 104 41.28 -12.23 -22.94
N ASN A 105 40.15 -11.51 -22.97
CA ASN A 105 40.13 -10.07 -22.77
C ASN A 105 40.42 -9.71 -21.30
N LYS A 106 41.49 -8.93 -21.08
CA LYS A 106 41.96 -8.51 -19.75
C LYS A 106 40.94 -7.68 -18.96
N ALA A 107 40.05 -6.95 -19.62
CA ALA A 107 39.02 -6.14 -18.97
C ALA A 107 37.73 -6.92 -18.65
N LEU A 108 37.59 -8.17 -19.13
CA LEU A 108 36.33 -8.90 -19.00
C LEU A 108 35.96 -9.16 -17.54
N THR A 109 36.91 -9.57 -16.70
CA THR A 109 36.64 -9.86 -15.28
C THR A 109 36.06 -8.64 -14.56
N GLU A 110 36.65 -7.47 -14.76
CA GLU A 110 36.15 -6.21 -14.17
C GLU A 110 34.77 -5.85 -14.74
N ASN A 111 34.56 -5.98 -16.05
CA ASN A 111 33.26 -5.70 -16.67
C ASN A 111 32.16 -6.65 -16.17
N VAL A 112 32.47 -7.94 -15.97
CA VAL A 112 31.53 -8.91 -15.39
C VAL A 112 31.16 -8.50 -13.95
N ASN A 113 32.14 -8.12 -13.14
CA ASN A 113 31.88 -7.63 -11.77
C ASN A 113 31.02 -6.37 -11.80
N ASN A 114 31.35 -5.38 -12.62
CA ASN A 114 30.59 -4.14 -12.77
C ASN A 114 29.14 -4.38 -13.19
N CYS A 115 28.89 -5.34 -14.08
CA CYS A 115 27.53 -5.74 -14.47
C CYS A 115 26.75 -6.32 -13.28
N TRP A 116 27.34 -7.22 -12.50
CA TRP A 116 26.68 -7.80 -11.32
C TRP A 116 26.49 -6.80 -10.19
N GLU A 117 27.46 -5.91 -9.97
CA GLU A 117 27.34 -4.80 -9.02
C GLU A 117 26.20 -3.86 -9.40
N TYR A 118 26.04 -3.56 -10.69
CA TYR A 118 24.90 -2.76 -11.18
C TYR A 118 23.56 -3.46 -10.91
N ILE A 119 23.44 -4.77 -11.17
CA ILE A 119 22.21 -5.53 -10.83
C ILE A 119 21.93 -5.50 -9.33
N ALA A 120 22.96 -5.63 -8.48
CA ALA A 120 22.82 -5.50 -7.03
C ALA A 120 22.32 -4.11 -6.62
N GLN A 121 22.81 -3.04 -7.27
CA GLN A 121 22.31 -1.68 -7.05
C GLN A 121 20.83 -1.55 -7.43
N LEU A 122 20.38 -2.14 -8.55
CA LEU A 122 18.96 -2.14 -8.93
C LEU A 122 18.07 -2.84 -7.88
N SER A 123 18.55 -3.91 -7.26
CA SER A 123 17.86 -4.57 -6.14
C SER A 123 17.73 -3.63 -4.93
N ALA A 124 18.81 -2.95 -4.55
CA ALA A 124 18.78 -1.97 -3.45
C ALA A 124 17.82 -0.80 -3.72
N ILE A 125 17.73 -0.33 -4.98
CA ILE A 125 16.76 0.70 -5.37
C ILE A 125 15.33 0.19 -5.28
N THR A 126 15.09 -1.06 -5.70
CA THR A 126 13.77 -1.70 -5.57
C THR A 126 13.30 -1.74 -4.11
N GLN A 127 14.21 -1.96 -3.15
CA GLN A 127 13.87 -1.88 -1.72
C GLN A 127 13.45 -0.47 -1.29
N ILE A 128 14.07 0.58 -1.85
CA ILE A 128 13.66 1.97 -1.59
C ILE A 128 12.24 2.20 -2.09
N HIS A 129 11.92 1.78 -3.32
CA HIS A 129 10.57 1.90 -3.88
C HIS A 129 9.54 1.11 -3.08
N LEU A 130 9.90 -0.09 -2.60
CA LEU A 130 9.04 -0.89 -1.74
C LEU A 130 8.70 -0.16 -0.43
N ARG A 131 9.69 0.45 0.22
CA ARG A 131 9.47 1.24 1.45
C ARG A 131 8.61 2.47 1.19
N ASP A 132 8.85 3.17 0.08
CA ASP A 132 8.07 4.34 -0.29
C ASP A 132 6.60 3.95 -0.58
N ALA A 133 6.37 2.83 -1.28
CA ALA A 133 5.04 2.29 -1.54
C ALA A 133 4.33 1.83 -0.25
N ALA A 134 5.04 1.17 0.66
CA ALA A 134 4.50 0.76 1.95
C ALA A 134 4.08 1.97 2.80
N SER A 135 4.92 3.02 2.86
CA SER A 135 4.62 4.26 3.58
C SER A 135 3.40 4.97 2.96
N TYR A 136 3.35 5.01 1.63
CA TYR A 136 2.21 5.57 0.88
C TYR A 136 0.91 4.83 1.19
N HIS A 137 0.93 3.49 1.15
CA HIS A 137 -0.24 2.68 1.47
C HIS A 137 -0.66 2.81 2.93
N GLN A 138 0.29 2.80 3.87
CA GLN A 138 0.01 2.94 5.31
C GLN A 138 -0.68 4.26 5.63
N PHE A 139 -0.24 5.37 5.02
CA PHE A 139 -0.90 6.66 5.17
C PHE A 139 -2.37 6.61 4.74
N HIS A 140 -2.66 6.08 3.55
CA HIS A 140 -4.03 6.01 3.04
C HIS A 140 -4.89 5.02 3.82
N HIS A 141 -4.31 3.92 4.29
CA HIS A 141 -4.99 2.97 5.16
C HIS A 141 -5.44 3.66 6.46
N MET A 142 -4.53 4.38 7.12
CA MET A 142 -4.85 5.11 8.35
C MET A 142 -5.86 6.24 8.12
N ALA A 143 -5.79 6.95 6.99
CA ALA A 143 -6.78 7.95 6.60
C ALA A 143 -8.18 7.35 6.46
N ASN A 144 -8.31 6.25 5.70
CA ASN A 144 -9.59 5.57 5.54
C ASN A 144 -10.12 4.99 6.86
N GLU A 145 -9.24 4.51 7.74
CA GLU A 145 -9.61 4.01 9.07
C GLU A 145 -10.19 5.14 9.95
N ILE A 146 -9.53 6.29 9.98
CA ILE A 146 -9.99 7.48 10.72
C ILE A 146 -11.30 8.01 10.15
N ASP A 147 -11.43 8.13 8.83
CA ASP A 147 -12.67 8.58 8.19
C ASP A 147 -13.85 7.67 8.54
N ALA A 148 -13.67 6.35 8.41
CA ALA A 148 -14.69 5.38 8.78
C ALA A 148 -15.05 5.43 10.28
N HIS A 149 -14.07 5.73 11.12
CA HIS A 149 -14.28 5.91 12.56
C HIS A 149 -15.09 7.18 12.87
N ILE A 150 -14.74 8.31 12.25
CA ILE A 150 -15.44 9.58 12.40
C ILE A 150 -16.90 9.44 11.93
N ASP A 151 -17.14 8.82 10.76
CA ASP A 151 -18.49 8.58 10.25
C ASP A 151 -19.34 7.76 11.23
N LYS A 152 -18.73 6.74 11.85
CA LYS A 152 -19.41 5.93 12.88
C LYS A 152 -19.75 6.77 14.12
N VAL A 153 -18.82 7.58 14.62
CA VAL A 153 -19.03 8.43 15.80
C VAL A 153 -20.12 9.47 15.52
N ILE A 154 -20.13 10.09 14.33
CA ILE A 154 -21.17 11.02 13.90
C ILE A 154 -22.54 10.34 13.91
N GLY A 155 -22.67 9.16 13.28
CA GLY A 155 -23.94 8.44 13.24
C GLY A 155 -24.47 8.05 14.63
N LEU A 156 -23.58 7.65 15.54
CA LEU A 156 -23.95 7.38 16.94
C LEU A 156 -24.40 8.65 17.66
N ALA A 157 -23.69 9.76 17.48
CA ALA A 157 -24.05 11.04 18.08
C ALA A 157 -25.42 11.54 17.58
N GLU A 158 -25.69 11.45 16.27
CA GLU A 158 -26.99 11.80 15.69
C GLU A 158 -28.12 10.94 16.26
N MET A 159 -27.89 9.63 16.41
CA MET A 159 -28.86 8.72 17.03
C MET A 159 -29.13 9.09 18.49
N LYS A 160 -28.07 9.37 19.28
CA LYS A 160 -28.20 9.81 20.68
C LYS A 160 -28.99 11.12 20.78
N MET A 161 -28.74 12.08 19.88
CA MET A 161 -29.48 13.35 19.84
C MET A 161 -30.97 13.16 19.55
N LEU A 162 -31.34 12.21 18.68
CA LEU A 162 -32.74 11.89 18.39
C LEU A 162 -33.48 11.26 19.57
N LEU A 163 -32.77 10.48 20.38
CA LEU A 163 -33.33 9.76 21.55
C LEU A 163 -33.30 10.61 22.83
N PHE A 164 -32.70 11.80 22.79
CA PHE A 164 -32.55 12.66 23.96
C PHE A 164 -33.91 13.18 24.47
N ASP A 165 -34.19 12.96 25.76
CA ASP A 165 -35.34 13.51 26.46
C ASP A 165 -34.91 14.66 27.42
N PRO A 166 -35.28 15.93 27.13
CA PRO A 166 -34.96 17.06 27.99
C PRO A 166 -35.71 17.08 29.33
N GLN A 167 -36.72 16.22 29.53
CA GLN A 167 -37.46 16.07 30.79
C GLN A 167 -37.06 14.81 31.58
N GLY A 168 -35.89 14.25 31.26
CA GLY A 168 -35.35 13.06 31.92
C GLY A 168 -35.08 13.24 33.42
N THR A 169 -34.87 12.10 34.07
CA THR A 169 -34.53 11.97 35.49
C THR A 169 -33.07 12.34 35.78
N VAL A 170 -32.74 12.51 37.06
CA VAL A 170 -31.35 12.76 37.49
C VAL A 170 -30.43 11.58 37.15
N ASP A 171 -30.92 10.34 37.25
CA ASP A 171 -30.13 9.15 36.93
C ASP A 171 -29.79 9.09 35.42
N GLU A 172 -30.75 9.43 34.55
CA GLU A 172 -30.53 9.55 33.10
C GLU A 172 -29.53 10.66 32.77
N ALA A 173 -29.55 11.79 33.49
CA ALA A 173 -28.57 12.85 33.33
C ALA A 173 -27.14 12.41 33.73
N VAL A 174 -27.00 11.57 34.77
CA VAL A 174 -25.71 11.00 35.17
C VAL A 174 -25.18 10.02 34.12
N LEU A 175 -26.04 9.16 33.58
CA LEU A 175 -25.66 8.24 32.50
C LEU A 175 -25.21 9.00 31.25
N LEU A 176 -25.96 10.03 30.85
CA LEU A 176 -25.57 10.88 29.73
C LEU A 176 -24.20 11.54 29.96
N ALA A 177 -23.93 12.04 31.17
CA ALA A 177 -22.64 12.62 31.49
C ALA A 177 -21.49 11.61 31.37
N GLN A 178 -21.69 10.35 31.78
CA GLN A 178 -20.70 9.29 31.62
C GLN A 178 -20.47 8.93 30.14
N GLU A 179 -21.53 8.88 29.34
CA GLU A 179 -21.41 8.64 27.90
C GLU A 179 -20.65 9.77 27.21
N LEU A 180 -20.94 11.03 27.52
CA LEU A 180 -20.24 12.18 26.95
C LEU A 180 -18.75 12.20 27.31
N GLU A 181 -18.39 11.76 28.52
CA GLU A 181 -16.98 11.61 28.91
C GLU A 181 -16.29 10.52 28.09
N SER A 182 -16.95 9.38 27.86
CA SER A 182 -16.44 8.31 26.99
C SER A 182 -16.26 8.80 25.55
N ASP A 183 -17.25 9.50 25.01
CA ASP A 183 -17.20 10.07 23.66
C ASP A 183 -16.06 11.10 23.55
N HIS A 184 -15.82 11.91 24.58
CA HIS A 184 -14.71 12.87 24.62
C HIS A 184 -13.34 12.17 24.54
N VAL A 185 -13.15 11.09 25.29
CA VAL A 185 -11.90 10.29 25.25
C VAL A 185 -11.67 9.70 23.85
N GLU A 186 -12.72 9.19 23.20
CA GLU A 186 -12.63 8.64 21.85
C GLU A 186 -12.30 9.72 20.80
N LEU A 187 -12.91 10.89 20.89
CA LEU A 187 -12.61 12.05 20.04
C LEU A 187 -11.17 12.55 20.23
N ALA A 188 -10.67 12.60 21.47
CA ALA A 188 -9.29 12.97 21.76
C ALA A 188 -8.28 11.99 21.13
N ARG A 189 -8.56 10.68 21.20
CA ARG A 189 -7.76 9.64 20.54
C ARG A 189 -7.77 9.83 19.01
N THR A 190 -8.94 10.06 18.44
CA THR A 190 -9.11 10.27 16.99
C THR A 190 -8.33 11.50 16.52
N TRP A 191 -8.38 12.59 17.29
CA TRP A 191 -7.61 13.81 17.04
C TRP A 191 -6.09 13.55 17.00
N GLU A 192 -5.57 12.75 17.94
CA GLU A 192 -4.15 12.38 17.94
C GLU A 192 -3.76 11.60 16.68
N GLN A 193 -4.61 10.67 16.24
CA GLN A 193 -4.39 9.91 15.00
C GLN A 193 -4.40 10.82 13.77
N THR A 194 -5.29 11.83 13.72
CA THR A 194 -5.29 12.85 12.65
C THR A 194 -4.00 13.69 12.67
N CYS A 195 -3.51 14.07 13.85
CA CYS A 195 -2.22 14.77 13.96
C CYS A 195 -1.05 13.92 13.42
N GLN A 196 -1.06 12.61 13.67
CA GLN A 196 -0.09 11.67 13.11
C GLN A 196 -0.18 11.60 11.58
N LEU A 197 -1.38 11.57 11.01
CA LEU A 197 -1.57 11.65 9.55
C LEU A 197 -0.95 12.92 8.97
N THR A 198 -1.18 14.08 9.59
CA THR A 198 -0.62 15.35 9.11
C THR A 198 0.91 15.30 9.07
N GLU A 199 1.54 14.68 10.07
CA GLU A 199 3.00 14.51 10.08
C GLU A 199 3.46 13.52 9.00
N MET A 200 2.78 12.38 8.83
CA MET A 200 3.08 11.43 7.77
C MET A 200 2.98 12.07 6.37
N ALA A 201 1.97 12.90 6.14
CA ALA A 201 1.75 13.58 4.87
C ALA A 201 2.93 14.48 4.45
N ARG A 202 3.64 15.09 5.42
CA ARG A 202 4.80 15.98 5.16
C ARG A 202 5.98 15.25 4.54
N HIS A 203 6.17 13.97 4.90
CA HIS A 203 7.28 13.15 4.43
C HIS A 203 6.87 12.16 3.33
N LEU A 204 5.58 12.11 3.00
CA LEU A 204 5.03 11.16 2.05
C LEU A 204 5.49 11.48 0.62
N LYS A 205 6.11 10.52 -0.03
CA LYS A 205 6.44 10.63 -1.45
C LYS A 205 5.22 10.39 -2.32
N SER A 206 5.17 11.08 -3.45
CA SER A 206 4.10 10.89 -4.43
C SER A 206 4.39 9.68 -5.31
N VAL A 207 3.98 8.49 -4.84
CA VAL A 207 4.07 7.24 -5.62
C VAL A 207 3.18 7.32 -6.87
N GLN A 208 2.04 8.01 -6.80
CA GLN A 208 1.16 8.23 -7.95
C GLN A 208 1.84 8.97 -9.10
N ASN A 209 2.76 9.91 -8.82
CA ASN A 209 3.51 10.60 -9.88
C ASN A 209 4.34 9.65 -10.74
N ARG A 210 4.70 8.46 -10.24
CA ARG A 210 5.40 7.43 -11.03
C ARG A 210 4.47 6.78 -12.07
N LEU A 211 3.17 6.81 -11.84
CA LEU A 211 2.13 6.28 -12.73
C LEU A 211 1.49 7.36 -13.61
N ALA A 212 1.63 8.64 -13.25
CA ALA A 212 1.11 9.74 -14.05
C ALA A 212 1.76 9.78 -15.43
N ARG A 213 0.96 9.90 -16.50
CA ARG A 213 1.49 10.03 -17.86
C ARG A 213 2.11 11.41 -18.07
N VAL A 214 3.35 11.43 -18.55
CA VAL A 214 4.14 12.64 -18.78
C VAL A 214 4.56 12.71 -20.24
N VAL A 215 4.30 13.85 -20.86
CA VAL A 215 4.71 14.16 -22.24
C VAL A 215 5.29 15.56 -22.29
N SER A 216 6.47 15.71 -22.90
CA SER A 216 7.19 16.98 -23.02
C SER A 216 7.38 17.71 -21.68
N GLY A 217 7.67 16.97 -20.61
CA GLY A 217 7.93 17.55 -19.29
C GLY A 217 6.71 17.72 -18.40
N ARG A 218 5.49 17.44 -18.90
CA ARG A 218 4.23 17.79 -18.23
C ARG A 218 3.26 16.62 -18.10
N THR A 219 2.48 16.62 -17.03
CA THR A 219 1.35 15.69 -16.86
C THR A 219 0.27 15.96 -17.91
N VAL A 220 -0.26 14.90 -18.53
CA VAL A 220 -1.27 15.03 -19.61
C VAL A 220 -2.66 14.53 -19.24
N ASP A 221 -2.79 13.68 -18.23
CA ASP A 221 -4.08 13.06 -17.85
C ASP A 221 -4.74 13.75 -16.63
N THR A 222 -4.23 14.93 -16.24
CA THR A 222 -4.84 15.74 -15.17
C THR A 222 -6.18 16.31 -15.64
N PRO A 223 -7.23 16.29 -14.78
CA PRO A 223 -8.53 16.91 -15.10
C PRO A 223 -8.35 18.34 -15.59
N SER A 224 -9.22 18.82 -16.49
CA SER A 224 -9.11 20.16 -17.11
C SER A 224 -9.09 21.32 -16.11
N THR A 225 -9.52 21.08 -14.87
CA THR A 225 -9.49 22.01 -13.74
C THR A 225 -8.12 22.12 -13.06
N MET A 226 -7.19 21.20 -13.32
CA MET A 226 -5.85 21.15 -12.75
C MET A 226 -4.82 21.62 -13.79
N ALA A 227 -3.95 22.57 -13.40
CA ALA A 227 -2.84 22.98 -14.25
C ALA A 227 -1.87 21.80 -14.47
N GLN A 228 -1.42 21.61 -15.71
CA GLN A 228 -0.39 20.63 -16.03
C GLN A 228 0.88 20.92 -15.22
N LYS A 229 1.37 19.93 -14.48
CA LYS A 229 2.53 20.09 -13.58
C LYS A 229 3.79 19.57 -14.26
N ILE A 230 4.90 20.29 -14.06
CA ILE A 230 6.22 19.79 -14.44
C ILE A 230 6.58 18.68 -13.46
N VAL A 231 6.97 17.51 -13.99
CA VAL A 231 7.37 16.38 -13.14
C VAL A 231 8.88 16.38 -13.00
N MET A 232 9.33 16.56 -11.77
CA MET A 232 10.74 16.46 -11.39
C MET A 232 11.03 15.05 -10.90
N VAL A 233 12.23 14.57 -11.18
CA VAL A 233 12.73 13.26 -10.72
C VAL A 233 14.12 13.42 -10.11
N LYS A 234 14.44 12.56 -9.15
CA LYS A 234 15.72 12.55 -8.46
C LYS A 234 16.39 11.20 -8.63
N ALA A 235 17.66 11.21 -9.05
CA ALA A 235 18.43 9.99 -9.21
C ALA A 235 18.76 9.33 -7.86
N LEU A 236 18.56 8.02 -7.77
CA LEU A 236 18.82 7.22 -6.57
C LEU A 236 20.22 6.58 -6.58
N ILE A 237 20.83 6.46 -7.75
CA ILE A 237 22.18 5.94 -7.98
C ILE A 237 22.94 6.81 -8.96
N ASN A 238 24.26 6.61 -9.03
CA ASN A 238 25.08 7.13 -10.11
C ASN A 238 24.85 6.27 -11.36
N LEU A 239 24.76 6.91 -12.53
CA LEU A 239 24.75 6.22 -13.81
C LEU A 239 25.65 6.99 -14.77
N SER A 240 26.63 6.31 -15.36
CA SER A 240 27.50 6.89 -16.38
C SER A 240 27.37 6.09 -17.66
N GLY A 241 27.14 6.79 -18.77
CA GLY A 241 27.25 6.26 -20.11
C GLY A 241 28.51 6.77 -20.81
N PRO A 242 28.69 6.46 -22.10
CA PRO A 242 29.84 6.91 -22.88
C PRO A 242 29.94 8.44 -22.97
N ASP A 243 28.81 9.14 -22.99
CA ASP A 243 28.71 10.58 -23.28
C ASP A 243 27.89 11.36 -22.23
N PHE A 244 27.49 10.72 -21.12
CA PHE A 244 26.74 11.37 -20.05
C PHE A 244 27.06 10.76 -18.68
N ALA A 245 26.86 11.54 -17.63
CA ALA A 245 26.90 11.06 -16.25
C ALA A 245 25.79 11.72 -15.44
N ILE A 246 25.04 10.90 -14.70
CA ILE A 246 24.01 11.30 -13.76
C ILE A 246 24.50 10.92 -12.37
N ARG A 247 24.52 11.88 -11.44
CA ARG A 247 24.93 11.63 -10.06
C ARG A 247 23.74 11.30 -9.19
N LYS A 248 23.96 10.45 -8.19
CA LYS A 248 22.99 10.20 -7.12
C LYS A 248 22.60 11.54 -6.48
N GLY A 249 21.29 11.75 -6.36
CA GLY A 249 20.71 12.97 -5.81
C GLY A 249 20.51 14.09 -6.83
N GLU A 250 20.98 13.94 -8.07
CA GLU A 250 20.74 14.91 -9.14
C GLU A 250 19.25 14.96 -9.49
N GLU A 251 18.73 16.17 -9.68
CA GLU A 251 17.33 16.44 -9.98
C GLU A 251 17.19 16.82 -11.45
N MET A 252 16.23 16.20 -12.13
CA MET A 252 16.01 16.34 -13.57
C MET A 252 14.52 16.49 -13.86
N ILE A 253 14.22 17.04 -15.04
CA ILE A 253 12.84 17.07 -15.55
C ILE A 253 12.56 15.76 -16.26
N LEU A 254 11.48 15.08 -15.88
CA LEU A 254 10.98 13.92 -16.59
C LEU A 254 10.28 14.39 -17.87
N MET A 255 10.85 14.08 -19.03
CA MET A 255 10.33 14.53 -20.33
C MET A 255 9.25 13.61 -20.87
N ASN A 256 9.41 12.29 -20.75
CA ASN A 256 8.45 11.30 -21.24
C ASN A 256 8.59 9.97 -20.46
N ASN A 257 7.46 9.31 -20.16
CA ASN A 257 7.41 8.01 -19.50
C ASN A 257 6.49 6.96 -20.17
N GLU A 258 6.24 7.07 -21.48
CA GLU A 258 5.46 6.09 -22.25
C GLU A 258 6.02 4.67 -22.12
N ASN A 259 7.35 4.54 -22.07
CA ASN A 259 8.00 3.28 -21.75
C ASN A 259 8.17 3.17 -20.21
N PRO A 260 7.53 2.21 -19.54
CA PRO A 260 7.62 2.08 -18.09
C PRO A 260 9.01 1.66 -17.60
N ASN A 261 9.82 1.03 -18.44
CA ASN A 261 11.16 0.55 -18.09
C ASN A 261 12.23 1.62 -18.30
N PHE A 262 12.02 2.53 -19.24
CA PHE A 262 12.98 3.56 -19.63
C PHE A 262 12.30 4.91 -19.78
N TRP A 263 12.80 5.90 -19.07
CA TRP A 263 12.25 7.24 -19.07
C TRP A 263 13.19 8.18 -19.80
N ARG A 264 12.61 9.17 -20.50
CA ARG A 264 13.38 10.27 -21.07
C ARG A 264 13.46 11.40 -20.06
N VAL A 265 14.67 11.80 -19.70
CA VAL A 265 14.92 12.89 -18.74
C VAL A 265 15.79 13.97 -19.38
N LYS A 266 15.60 15.22 -18.95
CA LYS A 266 16.45 16.34 -19.36
C LYS A 266 17.62 16.47 -18.39
N THR A 267 18.81 16.10 -18.86
CA THR A 267 20.08 16.26 -18.13
C THR A 267 20.78 17.55 -18.55
N THR A 268 21.88 17.88 -17.87
CA THR A 268 22.80 18.96 -18.29
C THR A 268 23.42 18.72 -19.67
N PHE A 269 23.51 17.46 -20.12
CA PHE A 269 24.03 17.04 -21.43
C PHE A 269 22.94 16.89 -22.50
N GLY A 270 21.70 17.29 -22.20
CA GLY A 270 20.54 17.16 -23.07
C GLY A 270 19.59 16.03 -22.65
N GLU A 271 18.64 15.70 -23.52
CA GLU A 271 17.68 14.62 -23.26
C GLU A 271 18.34 13.25 -23.40
N ARG A 272 18.09 12.37 -22.43
CA ARG A 272 18.61 11.01 -22.41
C ARG A 272 17.55 10.04 -21.95
N GLU A 273 17.56 8.84 -22.55
CA GLU A 273 16.73 7.72 -22.13
C GLU A 273 17.51 6.85 -21.14
N VAL A 274 16.90 6.57 -20.00
CA VAL A 274 17.56 6.00 -18.83
C VAL A 274 16.58 5.09 -18.06
N PRO A 275 17.06 4.03 -17.38
CA PRO A 275 16.18 3.10 -16.67
C PRO A 275 15.30 3.81 -15.64
N SER A 276 13.98 3.66 -15.73
CA SER A 276 13.02 4.36 -14.85
C SER A 276 13.20 4.02 -13.37
N LEU A 277 13.70 2.80 -13.09
CA LEU A 277 13.89 2.29 -11.74
C LEU A 277 14.84 3.19 -10.93
N MET A 278 15.81 3.86 -11.57
CA MET A 278 16.80 4.67 -10.87
C MET A 278 16.24 6.00 -10.31
N PHE A 279 14.98 6.34 -10.60
CA PHE A 279 14.39 7.62 -10.24
C PHE A 279 13.32 7.53 -9.16
N SER A 280 13.40 8.43 -8.18
CA SER A 280 12.27 8.81 -7.35
C SER A 280 11.56 10.00 -7.99
N THR A 281 10.23 9.98 -8.02
CA THR A 281 9.45 11.17 -8.37
C THR A 281 9.54 12.20 -7.25
N MET A 282 9.56 13.47 -7.65
CA MET A 282 9.58 14.63 -6.76
C MET A 282 8.24 15.36 -6.87
N GLY A 283 7.91 16.12 -5.83
CA GLY A 283 6.66 16.87 -5.75
C GLY A 283 5.98 16.65 -4.41
N GLN A 284 5.46 17.74 -3.86
CA GLN A 284 4.63 17.66 -2.66
C GLN A 284 3.35 16.89 -2.98
N ASN A 285 2.98 15.93 -2.13
CA ASN A 285 1.63 15.36 -2.10
C ASN A 285 0.65 16.41 -1.56
N GLN A 286 0.52 17.55 -2.24
CA GLN A 286 -0.33 18.65 -1.78
C GLN A 286 -1.77 18.16 -1.58
N GLU A 287 -2.28 17.29 -2.45
CA GLU A 287 -3.62 16.70 -2.27
C GLU A 287 -3.78 15.91 -0.97
N GLU A 288 -2.77 15.15 -0.56
CA GLU A 288 -2.83 14.38 0.71
C GLU A 288 -2.58 15.26 1.93
N VAL A 289 -1.75 16.31 1.81
CA VAL A 289 -1.63 17.36 2.83
C VAL A 289 -2.95 18.15 2.94
N PHE A 290 -3.65 18.41 1.84
CA PHE A 290 -4.95 19.08 1.87
C PHE A 290 -6.05 18.17 2.43
N LYS A 291 -6.04 16.87 2.14
CA LYS A 291 -6.96 15.90 2.77
C LYS A 291 -6.71 15.74 4.27
N ALA A 292 -5.45 15.64 4.70
CA ALA A 292 -5.09 15.52 6.12
C ALA A 292 -5.31 16.82 6.94
N ASN A 293 -5.60 17.95 6.29
CA ASN A 293 -5.90 19.24 6.94
C ASN A 293 -7.36 19.67 6.77
N ARG A 294 -8.23 18.83 6.20
CA ARG A 294 -9.69 19.03 6.22
C ARG A 294 -10.26 18.40 7.48
#